data_AF-A0AAE2CDZ8-F1
#
_entry.id   AF-A0AAE2CDZ8-F1
#
_cell.length_a   1.000
_cell.length_b   1.000
_cell.length_c   1.000
_cell.angle_alpha   90.00
_cell.angle_beta   90.00
_cell.angle_gamma   90.00
#
_symmetry.space_group_name_H-M   'P 1'
#
loop_
_entity.id
_entity.type
_entity.pdbx_description
1 polymer ?
#
loop_
_entity_poly.entity_id
_entity_poly.type
_entity_poly.pdbx_seq_one_letter_code
_entity_poly.pdbx_strand_id
1 'polypeptide(L)'
;MRASEVNAPKFADIESELDDLRKTILKAKGPSDPITNKKIEKLEEDLDQEMTKAFISMGLIDQIKSLNLELARSPNPDQASNRRLKEKADKIVQEFKRNLSQPGAYIGLKQKLQTLNMVSRLLELKENSEKLKSELNQKLSADIKAKMETLKMAREKLLTGDPLDENLEQEVEVAKEELEQVLLPANLHVVGTTKRENVNPPHELREEMLKINREIKKEIKKVVDEKGLGWKIDELKAEAVKDSTSEKVQKLEAELKEVIAAALSASPLRDRLDNLRLQHESSVKEVVEGNIGADNGRV
;
A
#
# COMPACT_ATOMS: atom_id res chain seq x y z
N MET A 1 19.49 -40.05 34.61
CA MET A 1 19.12 -38.63 34.73
C MET A 1 19.05 -38.05 33.34
N ARG A 2 17.91 -37.45 32.95
CA ARG A 2 17.68 -36.89 31.61
C ARG A 2 18.44 -35.57 31.49
N ALA A 3 19.27 -35.45 30.45
CA ALA A 3 19.94 -34.20 30.12
C ALA A 3 18.91 -33.21 29.57
N SER A 4 18.98 -32.01 30.12
CA SER A 4 18.03 -30.91 30.03
C SER A 4 17.65 -30.52 28.60
N GLU A 5 16.34 -30.39 28.39
CA GLU A 5 15.74 -29.52 27.38
C GLU A 5 16.18 -28.07 27.66
N VAL A 6 17.33 -27.65 27.12
CA VAL A 6 17.78 -26.26 27.18
C VAL A 6 17.28 -25.55 25.94
N ASN A 7 16.17 -24.81 26.11
CA ASN A 7 15.72 -23.66 25.30
C ASN A 7 16.22 -23.61 23.86
N ALA A 8 15.72 -24.49 23.00
CA ALA A 8 15.66 -24.18 21.58
C ALA A 8 14.48 -23.22 21.37
N PRO A 9 14.67 -22.00 20.82
CA PRO A 9 13.55 -21.13 20.48
C PRO A 9 12.62 -21.87 19.52
N LYS A 10 11.31 -21.85 19.81
CA LYS A 10 10.32 -22.53 18.99
C LYS A 10 10.17 -21.78 17.66
N PHE A 11 9.72 -22.46 16.62
CA PHE A 11 9.46 -21.85 15.30
C PHE A 11 8.63 -20.56 15.38
N ALA A 12 7.63 -20.54 16.26
CA ALA A 12 6.78 -19.38 16.52
C ALA A 12 7.53 -18.18 17.14
N ASP A 13 8.58 -18.45 17.94
CA ASP A 13 9.37 -17.40 18.59
C ASP A 13 10.21 -16.65 17.56
N ILE A 14 10.77 -17.36 16.57
CA ILE A 14 11.59 -16.77 15.50
C ILE A 14 10.72 -15.97 14.51
N GLU A 15 9.54 -16.48 14.15
CA GLU A 15 8.59 -15.72 13.32
C GLU A 15 8.14 -14.43 14.01
N SER A 16 7.87 -14.48 15.32
CA SER A 16 7.50 -13.29 16.09
C SER A 16 8.65 -12.28 16.20
N GLU A 17 9.88 -12.74 16.43
CA GLU A 17 11.08 -11.87 16.44
C GLU A 17 11.30 -11.20 15.08
N LEU A 18 11.07 -11.93 13.99
CA LEU A 18 11.16 -11.44 12.62
C LEU A 18 10.09 -10.37 12.33
N ASP A 19 8.85 -10.62 12.73
CA ASP A 19 7.75 -9.69 12.51
C ASP A 19 7.93 -8.39 13.29
N ASP A 20 8.44 -8.49 14.52
CA ASP A 20 8.80 -7.36 15.36
C ASP A 20 9.97 -6.56 14.76
N LEU A 21 11.02 -7.23 14.30
CA LEU A 21 12.18 -6.59 13.67
C LEU A 21 11.78 -5.89 12.36
N ARG A 22 10.95 -6.53 11.53
CA ARG A 22 10.38 -5.93 10.31
C ARG A 22 9.58 -4.67 10.62
N LYS A 23 8.69 -4.72 11.61
CA LYS A 23 7.92 -3.54 12.05
C LYS A 23 8.83 -2.43 12.57
N THR A 24 9.90 -2.79 13.27
CA THR A 24 10.88 -1.84 13.81
C THR A 24 11.62 -1.12 12.67
N ILE A 25 12.15 -1.85 11.68
CA ILE A 25 12.85 -1.28 10.51
C ILE A 25 11.95 -0.36 9.69
N LEU A 26 10.68 -0.76 9.47
CA LEU A 26 9.73 0.07 8.72
C LEU A 26 9.39 1.38 9.45
N LYS A 27 9.20 1.32 10.77
CA LYS A 27 8.88 2.49 11.60
C LYS A 27 10.08 3.37 11.93
N ALA A 28 11.29 2.87 11.77
CA ALA A 28 12.51 3.61 12.06
C ALA A 28 12.60 4.89 11.21
N LYS A 29 13.08 5.97 11.82
CA LYS A 29 13.31 7.26 11.12
C LYS A 29 14.49 7.21 10.14
N GLY A 30 15.27 6.13 10.17
CA GLY A 30 16.38 5.88 9.26
C GLY A 30 16.93 4.46 9.48
N PRO A 31 17.81 3.98 8.60
CA PRO A 31 18.40 2.64 8.67
C PRO A 31 19.31 2.43 9.90
N SER A 32 19.82 3.50 10.50
CA SER A 32 20.73 3.46 11.67
C SER A 32 20.04 3.77 13.00
N ASP A 33 18.78 3.40 13.14
CA ASP A 33 18.06 3.58 14.40
C ASP A 33 18.68 2.69 15.51
N PRO A 34 19.02 3.23 16.70
CA PRO A 34 19.71 2.49 17.76
C PRO A 34 18.95 1.23 18.23
N ILE A 35 17.62 1.24 18.18
CA ILE A 35 16.79 0.10 18.58
C ILE A 35 16.89 -0.99 17.51
N THR A 36 16.91 -0.60 16.24
CA THR A 36 17.10 -1.51 15.11
C THR A 36 18.48 -2.17 15.16
N ASN A 37 19.55 -1.39 15.36
CA ASN A 37 20.92 -1.92 15.45
C ASN A 37 21.07 -2.93 16.59
N LYS A 38 20.56 -2.61 17.78
CA LYS A 38 20.63 -3.51 18.94
C LYS A 38 19.92 -4.85 18.70
N LYS A 39 18.80 -4.85 17.98
CA LYS A 39 18.09 -6.09 17.64
C LYS A 39 18.84 -6.91 16.58
N ILE A 40 19.55 -6.24 15.66
CA ILE A 40 20.40 -6.90 14.67
C ILE A 40 21.62 -7.52 15.33
N GLU A 41 22.30 -6.79 16.22
CA GLU A 41 23.43 -7.33 17.00
C GLU A 41 23.03 -8.59 17.76
N LYS A 42 21.85 -8.58 18.42
CA LYS A 42 21.32 -9.77 19.08
C LYS A 42 21.09 -10.93 18.10
N LEU A 43 20.57 -10.65 16.90
CA LEU A 43 20.35 -11.67 15.87
C LEU A 43 21.67 -12.26 15.36
N GLU A 44 22.72 -11.43 15.25
CA GLU A 44 24.08 -11.85 14.87
C GLU A 44 24.72 -12.72 15.96
N GLU A 45 24.64 -12.32 17.23
CA GLU A 45 25.10 -13.12 18.37
C GLU A 45 24.43 -14.49 18.42
N ASP A 46 23.11 -14.52 18.23
CA ASP A 46 22.33 -15.74 18.17
C ASP A 46 22.70 -16.63 16.96
N LEU A 47 22.98 -16.01 15.82
CA LEU A 47 23.42 -16.70 14.61
C LEU A 47 24.80 -17.34 14.85
N ASP A 48 25.73 -16.64 15.49
CA ASP A 48 27.06 -17.16 15.83
C ASP A 48 26.99 -18.36 16.78
N GLN A 49 26.07 -18.32 17.75
CA GLN A 49 25.81 -19.47 18.63
C GLN A 49 25.28 -20.68 17.84
N GLU A 50 24.30 -20.48 16.96
CA GLU A 50 23.76 -21.57 16.14
C GLU A 50 24.77 -22.09 15.11
N MET A 51 25.60 -21.21 14.53
CA MET A 51 26.73 -21.59 13.68
C MET A 51 27.71 -22.46 14.44
N THR A 52 28.10 -22.07 15.66
CA THR A 52 29.02 -22.85 16.50
C THR A 52 28.45 -24.22 16.82
N LYS A 53 27.17 -24.31 17.23
CA LYS A 53 26.49 -25.59 17.47
C LYS A 53 26.46 -26.46 16.21
N ALA A 54 26.20 -25.87 15.05
CA ALA A 54 26.19 -26.58 13.78
C ALA A 54 27.58 -27.11 13.42
N PHE A 55 28.65 -26.30 13.51
CA PHE A 55 30.02 -26.74 13.24
C PHE A 55 30.47 -27.88 14.17
N ILE A 56 30.11 -27.81 15.46
CA ILE A 56 30.37 -28.90 16.42
C ILE A 56 29.63 -30.16 16.00
N SER A 57 28.33 -30.05 15.75
CA SER A 57 27.46 -31.19 15.42
C SER A 57 27.81 -31.83 14.07
N MET A 58 28.35 -31.05 13.13
CA MET A 58 28.85 -31.55 11.84
C MET A 58 30.26 -32.17 11.95
N GLY A 59 30.95 -32.05 13.09
CA GLY A 59 32.33 -32.52 13.27
C GLY A 59 33.38 -31.69 12.52
N LEU A 60 33.04 -30.46 12.11
CA LEU A 60 33.90 -29.60 11.30
C LEU A 60 34.91 -28.80 12.13
N ILE A 61 34.65 -28.59 13.43
CA ILE A 61 35.55 -27.84 14.32
C ILE A 61 36.97 -28.41 14.34
N ASP A 62 37.11 -29.73 14.43
CA ASP A 62 38.43 -30.37 14.51
C ASP A 62 39.16 -30.32 13.16
N GLN A 63 38.41 -30.39 12.05
CA GLN A 63 38.97 -30.20 10.71
C GLN A 63 39.51 -28.78 10.53
N ILE A 64 38.77 -27.77 11.00
CA ILE A 64 39.18 -26.35 10.98
C ILE A 64 40.42 -26.12 11.85
N LYS A 65 40.46 -26.70 13.07
CA LYS A 65 41.64 -26.62 13.95
C LYS A 65 42.88 -27.24 13.31
N SER A 66 42.74 -28.41 12.67
CA SER A 66 43.83 -29.05 11.93
C SER A 66 44.32 -28.15 10.78
N LEU A 67 43.40 -27.56 10.02
CA LEU A 67 43.74 -26.66 8.92
C LEU A 67 44.51 -25.42 9.42
N ASN A 68 44.08 -24.80 10.51
CA ASN A 68 44.75 -23.65 11.10
C ASN A 68 46.17 -23.97 11.60
N LEU A 69 46.37 -25.13 12.22
CA LEU A 69 47.70 -25.60 12.65
C LEU A 69 48.63 -25.84 11.46
N GLU A 70 48.12 -26.42 10.38
CA GLU A 70 48.89 -26.63 9.16
C GLU A 70 49.23 -25.31 8.46
N LEU A 71 48.29 -24.35 8.46
CA LEU A 71 48.52 -23.01 7.93
C LEU A 71 49.60 -22.26 8.71
N ALA A 72 49.54 -22.29 10.04
CA ALA A 72 50.51 -21.64 10.92
C ALA A 72 51.93 -22.23 10.82
N ARG A 73 52.04 -23.50 10.39
CA ARG A 73 53.33 -24.19 10.17
C ARG A 73 53.89 -24.03 8.76
N SER A 74 53.17 -23.39 7.83
CA SER A 74 53.60 -23.23 6.45
C SER A 74 54.65 -22.10 6.34
N PRO A 75 55.91 -22.39 5.95
CA PRO A 75 57.00 -21.40 5.90
C PRO A 75 56.85 -20.35 4.79
N ASN A 76 56.00 -20.63 3.80
CA ASN A 76 55.69 -19.73 2.69
C ASN A 76 54.20 -19.85 2.34
N PRO A 77 53.38 -18.80 2.53
CA PRO A 77 51.96 -18.82 2.19
C PRO A 77 51.72 -18.88 0.67
N ASP A 78 52.68 -18.50 -0.18
CA ASP A 78 52.41 -18.26 -1.61
C ASP A 78 52.72 -19.41 -2.59
N GLN A 79 53.26 -20.56 -2.14
CA GLN A 79 53.62 -21.67 -3.06
C GLN A 79 53.11 -23.03 -2.60
N ALA A 80 52.48 -23.77 -3.52
CA ALA A 80 52.13 -25.21 -3.53
C ALA A 80 51.43 -25.83 -2.30
N SER A 81 51.93 -25.64 -1.07
CA SER A 81 51.22 -25.96 0.18
C SER A 81 49.85 -25.27 0.23
N ASN A 82 49.76 -24.07 -0.36
CA ASN A 82 48.53 -23.31 -0.46
C ASN A 82 47.44 -24.03 -1.28
N ARG A 83 47.82 -24.84 -2.29
CA ARG A 83 46.84 -25.63 -3.07
C ARG A 83 46.20 -26.72 -2.22
N ARG A 84 47.02 -27.46 -1.46
CA ARG A 84 46.52 -28.54 -0.58
C ARG A 84 45.68 -27.98 0.58
N LEU A 85 46.10 -26.86 1.17
CA LEU A 85 45.35 -26.16 2.20
C LEU A 85 44.02 -25.61 1.66
N LYS A 86 44.04 -25.04 0.45
CA LYS A 86 42.84 -24.60 -0.26
C LYS A 86 41.89 -25.76 -0.54
N GLU A 87 42.38 -26.90 -1.04
CA GLU A 87 41.56 -28.10 -1.27
C GLU A 87 40.90 -28.59 0.04
N LYS A 88 41.63 -28.53 1.17
CA LYS A 88 41.05 -28.85 2.49
C LYS A 88 39.99 -27.84 2.94
N ALA A 89 40.24 -26.54 2.73
CA ALA A 89 39.27 -25.48 3.03
C ALA A 89 38.00 -25.64 2.17
N ASP A 90 38.15 -25.87 0.87
CA ASP A 90 37.05 -26.11 -0.06
C ASP A 90 36.25 -27.36 0.34
N LYS A 91 36.93 -28.42 0.79
CA LYS A 91 36.27 -29.62 1.30
C LYS A 91 35.41 -29.34 2.55
N ILE A 92 35.94 -28.60 3.52
CA ILE A 92 35.18 -28.17 4.72
C ILE A 92 33.93 -27.37 4.30
N VAL A 93 34.09 -26.43 3.37
CA VAL A 93 32.97 -25.61 2.86
C VAL A 93 31.93 -26.48 2.13
N GLN A 94 32.36 -27.45 1.32
CA GLN A 94 31.46 -28.37 0.64
C GLN A 94 30.72 -29.29 1.64
N GLU A 95 31.40 -29.83 2.64
CA GLU A 95 30.77 -30.64 3.70
C GLU A 95 29.74 -29.82 4.49
N PHE A 96 30.08 -28.57 4.86
CA PHE A 96 29.16 -27.63 5.51
C PHE A 96 27.91 -27.39 4.65
N LYS A 97 28.09 -27.02 3.37
CA LYS A 97 26.97 -26.80 2.44
C LYS A 97 26.11 -28.05 2.26
N ARG A 98 26.73 -29.23 2.16
CA ARG A 98 26.01 -30.50 2.00
C ARG A 98 25.16 -30.81 3.24
N ASN A 99 25.74 -30.65 4.43
CA ASN A 99 25.03 -30.89 5.70
C ASN A 99 23.92 -29.87 5.93
N LEU A 100 24.14 -28.60 5.58
CA LEU A 100 23.07 -27.60 5.55
C LEU A 100 22.00 -27.94 4.52
N SER A 101 22.31 -28.52 3.38
CA SER A 101 21.30 -28.82 2.36
C SER A 101 20.36 -29.97 2.76
N GLN A 102 20.68 -30.74 3.82
CA GLN A 102 19.84 -31.84 4.27
C GLN A 102 18.49 -31.34 4.80
N PRO A 103 17.36 -31.91 4.33
CA PRO A 103 16.03 -31.59 4.86
C PRO A 103 15.95 -31.85 6.37
N GLY A 104 15.31 -30.97 7.13
CA GLY A 104 15.12 -31.16 8.58
C GLY A 104 16.38 -30.94 9.45
N ALA A 105 17.58 -30.89 8.87
CA ALA A 105 18.81 -30.63 9.61
C ALA A 105 19.05 -29.13 9.82
N TYR A 106 19.62 -28.76 10.97
CA TYR A 106 20.08 -27.41 11.31
C TYR A 106 19.03 -26.32 11.05
N ILE A 107 17.76 -26.59 11.34
CA ILE A 107 16.66 -25.69 11.02
C ILE A 107 16.82 -24.33 11.70
N GLY A 108 17.24 -24.30 12.97
CA GLY A 108 17.48 -23.04 13.69
C GLY A 108 18.49 -22.14 12.97
N LEU A 109 19.63 -22.70 12.53
CA LEU A 109 20.63 -21.98 11.76
C LEU A 109 20.10 -21.47 10.42
N LYS A 110 19.39 -22.32 9.66
CA LYS A 110 18.79 -21.93 8.37
C LYS A 110 17.82 -20.77 8.53
N GLN A 111 16.99 -20.84 9.57
CA GLN A 111 16.02 -19.79 9.86
C GLN A 111 16.71 -18.48 10.21
N LYS A 112 17.69 -18.49 11.13
CA LYS A 112 18.42 -17.27 11.48
C LYS A 112 19.16 -16.65 10.29
N LEU A 113 19.75 -17.47 9.41
CA LEU A 113 20.37 -17.00 8.17
C LEU A 113 19.34 -16.34 7.22
N GLN A 114 18.17 -16.96 7.06
CA GLN A 114 17.10 -16.40 6.24
C GLN A 114 16.57 -15.09 6.82
N THR A 115 16.37 -15.04 8.14
CA THR A 115 15.94 -13.83 8.85
C THR A 115 16.93 -12.70 8.66
N LEU A 116 18.23 -12.95 8.87
CA LEU A 116 19.28 -11.94 8.69
C LEU A 116 19.32 -11.43 7.25
N ASN A 117 19.25 -12.33 6.25
CA ASN A 117 19.23 -11.93 4.84
C ASN A 117 18.04 -11.01 4.51
N MET A 118 16.85 -11.35 5.03
CA MET A 118 15.66 -10.52 4.82
C MET A 118 15.80 -9.15 5.48
N VAL A 119 16.38 -9.10 6.70
CA VAL A 119 16.65 -7.86 7.42
C VAL A 119 17.64 -6.97 6.66
N SER A 120 18.74 -7.54 6.13
CA SER A 120 19.70 -6.80 5.30
C SER A 120 19.03 -6.18 4.08
N ARG A 121 18.18 -6.94 3.38
CA ARG A 121 17.43 -6.43 2.22
C ARG A 121 16.47 -5.29 2.61
N LEU A 122 15.82 -5.38 3.77
CA LEU A 122 14.93 -4.32 4.26
C LEU A 122 15.72 -3.03 4.60
N LEU A 123 16.92 -3.17 5.17
CA LEU A 123 17.80 -2.03 5.42
C LEU A 123 18.27 -1.36 4.14
N GLU A 124 18.70 -2.14 3.14
CA GLU A 124 19.07 -1.62 1.82
C GLU A 124 17.91 -0.86 1.16
N LEU A 125 16.69 -1.41 1.21
CA LEU A 125 15.50 -0.72 0.71
C LEU A 125 15.23 0.58 1.47
N LYS A 126 15.39 0.59 2.78
CA LYS A 126 15.22 1.80 3.61
C LYS A 126 16.26 2.86 3.26
N GLU A 127 17.53 2.46 3.13
CA GLU A 127 18.62 3.36 2.74
C GLU A 127 18.39 3.94 1.34
N ASN A 128 18.04 3.11 0.37
CA ASN A 128 17.72 3.54 -0.99
C ASN A 128 16.50 4.47 -1.01
N SER A 129 15.47 4.19 -0.21
CA SER A 129 14.30 5.07 -0.08
C SER A 129 14.67 6.44 0.48
N GLU A 130 15.54 6.52 1.49
CA GLU A 130 15.97 7.81 2.04
C GLU A 130 16.87 8.56 1.05
N LYS A 131 17.75 7.85 0.31
CA LYS A 131 18.54 8.44 -0.79
C LYS A 131 17.61 9.01 -1.87
N LEU A 132 16.66 8.23 -2.37
CA LEU A 132 15.67 8.67 -3.36
C LEU A 132 14.87 9.87 -2.86
N LYS A 133 14.46 9.88 -1.59
CA LYS A 133 13.77 11.02 -0.98
C LYS A 133 14.66 12.26 -0.95
N SER A 134 15.94 12.14 -0.61
CA SER A 134 16.88 13.27 -0.64
C SER A 134 17.16 13.77 -2.06
N GLU A 135 17.38 12.86 -3.02
CA GLU A 135 17.59 13.19 -4.43
C GLU A 135 16.36 13.87 -5.03
N LEU A 136 15.16 13.37 -4.74
CA LEU A 136 13.92 13.99 -5.15
C LEU A 136 13.79 15.39 -4.54
N ASN A 137 14.02 15.54 -3.23
CA ASN A 137 13.95 16.84 -2.56
C ASN A 137 14.98 17.86 -3.08
N GLN A 138 16.11 17.39 -3.61
CA GLN A 138 17.16 18.20 -4.22
C GLN A 138 16.86 18.55 -5.69
N LYS A 139 16.31 17.59 -6.46
CA LYS A 139 15.89 17.79 -7.86
C LYS A 139 14.62 18.62 -7.98
N LEU A 140 13.77 18.59 -6.95
CA LEU A 140 12.61 19.46 -6.83
C LEU A 140 13.09 20.89 -6.59
N SER A 141 13.09 21.70 -7.65
CA SER A 141 13.37 23.12 -7.58
C SER A 141 12.40 23.82 -6.62
N ALA A 142 12.82 24.96 -6.06
CA ALA A 142 11.94 25.77 -5.21
C ALA A 142 10.64 26.15 -5.93
N ASP A 143 10.71 26.30 -7.26
CA ASP A 143 9.60 26.56 -8.16
C ASP A 143 8.57 25.40 -8.18
N ILE A 144 9.00 24.14 -8.29
CA ILE A 144 8.10 22.99 -8.21
C ILE A 144 7.44 22.89 -6.82
N LYS A 145 8.17 23.18 -5.75
CA LYS A 145 7.63 23.16 -4.37
C LYS A 145 6.58 24.24 -4.18
N ALA A 146 6.80 25.44 -4.71
CA ALA A 146 5.83 26.53 -4.68
C ALA A 146 4.54 26.13 -5.41
N LYS A 147 4.65 25.56 -6.61
CA LYS A 147 3.50 25.07 -7.40
C LYS A 147 2.71 23.98 -6.68
N MET A 148 3.39 23.03 -6.03
CA MET A 148 2.73 22.00 -5.23
C MET A 148 1.97 22.59 -4.03
N GLU A 149 2.49 23.63 -3.39
CA GLU A 149 1.80 24.31 -2.28
C GLU A 149 0.57 25.10 -2.79
N THR A 150 0.65 25.75 -3.96
CA THR A 150 -0.52 26.38 -4.61
C THR A 150 -1.65 25.37 -4.85
N LEU A 151 -1.33 24.20 -5.39
CA LEU A 151 -2.31 23.13 -5.59
C LEU A 151 -2.91 22.62 -4.27
N LYS A 152 -2.09 22.53 -3.21
CA LYS A 152 -2.53 22.11 -1.88
C LYS A 152 -3.47 23.13 -1.24
N MET A 153 -3.15 24.43 -1.31
CA MET A 153 -4.01 25.50 -0.83
C MET A 153 -5.37 25.52 -1.54
N ALA A 154 -5.37 25.37 -2.88
CA ALA A 154 -6.62 25.28 -3.64
C ALA A 154 -7.45 24.05 -3.24
N ARG A 155 -6.82 22.91 -3.00
CA ARG A 155 -7.50 21.71 -2.49
C ARG A 155 -8.09 21.92 -1.10
N GLU A 156 -7.36 22.56 -0.19
CA GLU A 156 -7.85 22.85 1.17
C GLU A 156 -9.06 23.78 1.13
N LYS A 157 -9.04 24.85 0.30
CA LYS A 157 -10.19 25.73 0.09
C LYS A 157 -11.42 25.01 -0.48
N LEU A 158 -11.22 24.11 -1.45
CA LEU A 158 -12.31 23.28 -1.98
C LEU A 158 -12.91 22.34 -0.92
N LEU A 159 -12.09 21.83 0.00
CA LEU A 159 -12.55 20.97 1.10
C LEU A 159 -13.30 21.75 2.19
N THR A 160 -12.93 23.01 2.44
CA THR A 160 -13.66 23.89 3.37
C THR A 160 -14.96 24.44 2.77
N GLY A 161 -15.17 24.27 1.46
CA GLY A 161 -16.35 24.77 0.75
C GLY A 161 -16.26 26.24 0.36
N ASP A 162 -15.07 26.83 0.48
CA ASP A 162 -14.82 28.20 0.05
C ASP A 162 -14.71 28.24 -1.48
N PRO A 163 -15.35 29.21 -2.15
CA PRO A 163 -15.19 29.38 -3.59
C PRO A 163 -13.72 29.70 -3.90
N LEU A 164 -13.18 29.08 -4.93
CA LEU A 164 -11.91 29.49 -5.51
C LEU A 164 -12.12 30.85 -6.19
N ASP A 165 -11.20 31.78 -5.97
CA ASP A 165 -11.17 33.01 -6.74
C ASP A 165 -10.63 32.73 -8.16
N GLU A 166 -11.06 33.53 -9.15
CA GLU A 166 -10.74 33.33 -10.57
C GLU A 166 -9.22 33.36 -10.85
N ASN A 167 -8.47 34.10 -10.02
CA ASN A 167 -7.01 34.16 -10.09
C ASN A 167 -6.35 32.85 -9.62
N LEU A 168 -6.83 32.27 -8.52
CA LEU A 168 -6.34 31.00 -7.98
C LEU A 168 -6.72 29.82 -8.89
N GLU A 169 -7.88 29.85 -9.53
CA GLU A 169 -8.23 28.84 -10.55
C GLU A 169 -7.24 28.85 -11.73
N GLN A 170 -6.88 30.05 -12.20
CA GLN A 170 -5.90 30.21 -13.27
C GLN A 170 -4.49 29.78 -12.83
N GLU A 171 -4.04 30.18 -11.64
CA GLU A 171 -2.77 29.75 -11.06
C GLU A 171 -2.68 28.23 -10.88
N VAL A 172 -3.79 27.57 -10.53
CA VAL A 172 -3.88 26.11 -10.41
C VAL A 172 -3.73 25.40 -11.76
N GLU A 173 -4.37 25.90 -12.82
CA GLU A 173 -4.21 25.32 -14.15
C GLU A 173 -2.79 25.50 -14.69
N VAL A 174 -2.21 26.70 -14.54
CA VAL A 174 -0.81 26.96 -14.92
C VAL A 174 0.16 26.07 -14.13
N ALA A 175 -0.04 25.94 -12.81
CA ALA A 175 0.79 25.08 -11.97
C ALA A 175 0.72 23.61 -12.40
N LYS A 176 -0.44 23.10 -12.83
CA LYS A 176 -0.58 21.72 -13.33
C LYS A 176 0.20 21.51 -14.62
N GLU A 177 0.03 22.39 -15.61
CA GLU A 177 0.71 22.29 -16.91
C GLU A 177 2.22 22.37 -16.76
N GLU A 178 2.71 23.30 -15.95
CA GLU A 178 4.15 23.47 -15.72
C GLU A 178 4.75 22.30 -14.92
N LEU A 179 4.02 21.73 -13.95
CA LEU A 179 4.44 20.53 -13.25
C LEU A 179 4.55 19.33 -14.21
N GLU A 180 3.58 19.16 -15.10
CA GLU A 180 3.61 18.08 -16.10
C GLU A 180 4.82 18.21 -17.03
N GLN A 181 5.11 19.42 -17.54
CA GLN A 181 6.28 19.67 -18.38
C GLN A 181 7.61 19.43 -17.67
N VAL A 182 7.71 19.76 -16.38
CA VAL A 182 8.96 19.61 -15.62
C VAL A 182 9.18 18.18 -15.13
N LEU A 183 8.11 17.42 -14.89
CA LEU A 183 8.18 16.04 -14.40
C LEU A 183 8.31 15.00 -15.53
N LEU A 184 7.81 15.29 -16.74
CA LEU A 184 7.89 14.41 -17.91
C LEU A 184 9.33 13.93 -18.23
N PRO A 185 10.35 14.80 -18.29
CA PRO A 185 11.74 14.40 -18.61
C PRO A 185 12.37 13.53 -17.51
N ALA A 186 11.81 13.53 -16.30
CA ALA A 186 12.24 12.68 -15.20
C ALA A 186 11.50 11.33 -15.16
N ASN A 187 10.70 11.00 -16.19
CA ASN A 187 9.77 9.87 -16.22
C ASN A 187 8.77 9.86 -15.05
N LEU A 188 8.49 11.04 -14.47
CA LEU A 188 7.52 11.22 -13.41
C LEU A 188 6.22 11.74 -14.03
N HIS A 189 5.12 11.03 -13.74
CA HIS A 189 3.80 11.41 -14.25
C HIS A 189 2.99 12.04 -13.12
N VAL A 190 2.33 13.16 -13.40
CA VAL A 190 1.38 13.75 -12.46
C VAL A 190 0.08 12.94 -12.51
N VAL A 191 -0.17 12.15 -11.48
CA VAL A 191 -1.39 11.34 -11.39
C VAL A 191 -2.57 12.24 -11.01
N GLY A 192 -3.63 12.23 -11.82
CA GLY A 192 -4.84 13.04 -11.58
C GLY A 192 -4.90 14.38 -12.32
N THR A 193 -3.98 14.65 -13.26
CA THR A 193 -4.07 15.79 -14.20
C THR A 193 -5.03 15.59 -15.34
N THR A 194 -5.63 14.40 -15.48
CA THR A 194 -6.87 14.29 -16.23
C THR A 194 -7.82 15.30 -15.61
N LYS A 195 -8.02 16.43 -16.31
CA LYS A 195 -9.29 17.14 -16.28
C LYS A 195 -10.30 16.02 -16.16
N ARG A 196 -11.18 16.08 -15.16
CA ARG A 196 -12.47 15.43 -15.34
C ARG A 196 -13.07 16.14 -16.56
N GLU A 197 -12.62 15.79 -17.77
CA GLU A 197 -13.57 15.50 -18.81
C GLU A 197 -14.55 14.62 -18.10
N ASN A 198 -15.73 15.18 -17.88
CA ASN A 198 -16.90 14.41 -17.55
C ASN A 198 -16.74 13.14 -18.37
N VAL A 199 -16.45 12.01 -17.71
CA VAL A 199 -16.77 10.70 -18.25
C VAL A 199 -18.27 10.80 -18.34
N ASN A 200 -18.73 11.39 -19.44
CA ASN A 200 -20.11 11.51 -19.77
C ASN A 200 -20.45 10.03 -19.89
N PRO A 201 -21.29 9.49 -18.99
CA PRO A 201 -21.61 8.09 -19.05
C PRO A 201 -22.02 7.80 -20.50
N PRO A 202 -21.59 6.65 -21.08
CA PRO A 202 -21.93 6.25 -22.44
C PRO A 202 -23.33 6.74 -22.82
N HIS A 203 -23.50 7.34 -24.01
CA HIS A 203 -24.73 8.05 -24.39
C HIS A 203 -26.02 7.30 -24.00
N GLU A 204 -25.99 5.97 -24.15
CA GLU A 204 -27.04 5.03 -23.73
C GLU A 204 -27.37 5.10 -22.22
N LEU A 205 -26.36 5.10 -21.34
CA LEU A 205 -26.53 5.27 -19.89
C LEU A 205 -27.09 6.65 -19.53
N ARG A 206 -26.69 7.70 -20.25
CA ARG A 206 -27.22 9.06 -20.05
C ARG A 206 -28.71 9.14 -20.42
N GLU A 207 -29.09 8.56 -21.55
CA GLU A 207 -30.49 8.48 -21.96
C GLU A 207 -31.33 7.66 -20.98
N GLU A 208 -30.79 6.55 -20.48
CA GLU A 208 -31.50 5.73 -19.51
C GLU A 208 -31.65 6.42 -18.14
N MET A 209 -30.65 7.16 -17.67
CA MET A 209 -30.78 8.01 -16.48
C MET A 209 -31.87 9.07 -16.64
N LEU A 210 -31.92 9.74 -17.80
CA LEU A 210 -32.97 10.72 -18.08
C LEU A 210 -34.35 10.07 -18.13
N LYS A 211 -34.44 8.85 -18.67
CA LYS A 211 -35.68 8.06 -18.71
C LYS A 211 -36.15 7.67 -17.31
N ILE A 212 -35.27 7.12 -16.47
CA ILE A 212 -35.57 6.76 -15.07
C ILE A 212 -36.00 8.01 -14.29
N ASN A 213 -35.32 9.14 -14.45
CA ASN A 213 -35.70 10.38 -13.77
C ASN A 213 -37.10 10.89 -14.18
N ARG A 214 -37.46 10.76 -15.47
CA ARG A 214 -38.83 11.06 -15.94
C ARG A 214 -39.85 10.10 -15.34
N GLU A 215 -39.52 8.81 -15.23
CA GLU A 215 -40.38 7.78 -14.65
C GLU A 215 -40.57 7.97 -13.13
N ILE A 216 -39.52 8.32 -12.39
CA ILE A 216 -39.60 8.67 -10.96
C ILE A 216 -40.57 9.84 -10.75
N LYS A 217 -40.46 10.91 -11.55
CA LYS A 217 -41.38 12.06 -11.46
C LYS A 217 -42.83 11.67 -11.72
N LYS A 218 -43.07 10.76 -12.68
CA LYS A 218 -44.41 10.22 -12.96
C LYS A 218 -44.92 9.38 -11.81
N GLU A 219 -44.09 8.52 -11.23
CA GLU A 219 -44.48 7.64 -10.12
C GLU A 219 -44.77 8.46 -8.85
N ILE A 220 -43.97 9.48 -8.55
CA ILE A 220 -44.24 10.42 -7.44
C ILE A 220 -45.61 11.08 -7.64
N LYS A 221 -45.89 11.60 -8.84
CA LYS A 221 -47.17 12.24 -9.13
C LYS A 221 -48.33 11.26 -8.95
N LYS A 222 -48.19 10.03 -9.47
CA LYS A 222 -49.18 8.98 -9.32
C LYS A 222 -49.43 8.62 -7.84
N VAL A 223 -48.39 8.48 -7.03
CA VAL A 223 -48.52 8.22 -5.59
C VAL A 223 -49.22 9.37 -4.88
N VAL A 224 -48.91 10.61 -5.25
CA VAL A 224 -49.58 11.80 -4.72
C VAL A 224 -51.07 11.79 -5.04
N ASP A 225 -51.44 11.43 -6.26
CA ASP A 225 -52.84 11.35 -6.70
C ASP A 225 -53.57 10.16 -6.02
N GLU A 226 -52.97 8.97 -6.00
CA GLU A 226 -53.56 7.73 -5.44
C GLU A 226 -53.70 7.75 -3.92
N LYS A 227 -52.72 8.32 -3.21
CA LYS A 227 -52.76 8.46 -1.74
C LYS A 227 -53.44 9.76 -1.30
N GLY A 228 -53.92 10.57 -2.24
CA GLY A 228 -54.59 11.84 -1.96
C GLY A 228 -53.70 12.81 -1.18
N LEU A 229 -52.41 12.86 -1.48
CA LEU A 229 -51.44 13.72 -0.77
C LEU A 229 -51.45 15.18 -1.24
N GLY A 230 -52.22 15.50 -2.29
CA GLY A 230 -52.29 16.86 -2.86
C GLY A 230 -52.60 17.94 -1.81
N TRP A 231 -53.57 17.69 -0.93
CA TRP A 231 -53.93 18.64 0.12
C TRP A 231 -52.80 18.85 1.15
N LYS A 232 -52.05 17.79 1.49
CA LYS A 232 -50.88 17.89 2.39
C LYS A 232 -49.73 18.67 1.76
N ILE A 233 -49.53 18.53 0.45
CA ILE A 233 -48.52 19.29 -0.30
C ILE A 233 -48.88 20.77 -0.34
N ASP A 234 -50.16 21.09 -0.54
CA ASP A 234 -50.62 22.47 -0.57
C ASP A 234 -50.60 23.11 0.84
N GLU A 235 -50.89 22.33 1.90
CA GLU A 235 -50.67 22.75 3.28
C GLU A 235 -49.19 23.01 3.58
N LEU A 236 -48.29 22.11 3.15
CA LEU A 236 -46.84 22.29 3.30
C LEU A 236 -46.35 23.57 2.61
N LYS A 237 -46.81 23.84 1.37
CA LYS A 237 -46.46 25.06 0.64
C LYS A 237 -46.94 26.32 1.38
N ALA A 238 -48.17 26.30 1.89
CA ALA A 238 -48.74 27.45 2.60
C ALA A 238 -48.02 27.72 3.93
N GLU A 239 -47.60 26.68 4.64
CA GLU A 239 -46.88 26.81 5.91
C GLU A 239 -45.41 27.20 5.68
N ALA A 240 -44.75 26.68 4.65
CA ALA A 240 -43.36 27.03 4.32
C ALA A 240 -43.20 28.50 3.89
N VAL A 241 -44.25 29.12 3.33
CA VAL A 241 -44.27 30.57 3.03
C VAL A 241 -44.34 31.41 4.31
N LYS A 242 -44.94 30.89 5.39
CA LYS A 242 -45.04 31.59 6.68
C LYS A 242 -43.77 31.42 7.50
N ASP A 243 -43.30 30.18 7.65
CA ASP A 243 -42.07 29.83 8.35
C ASP A 243 -41.56 28.46 7.88
N SER A 244 -40.55 28.49 7.00
CA SER A 244 -39.90 27.30 6.44
C SER A 244 -39.20 26.40 7.46
N THR A 245 -38.95 26.88 8.69
CA THR A 245 -38.22 26.13 9.73
C THR A 245 -39.12 25.60 10.83
N SER A 246 -40.43 25.87 10.75
CA SER A 246 -41.41 25.42 11.74
C SER A 246 -41.42 23.90 11.87
N GLU A 247 -41.58 23.41 13.11
CA GLU A 247 -41.75 21.99 13.43
C GLU A 247 -42.91 21.36 12.62
N LYS A 248 -43.93 22.15 12.29
CA LYS A 248 -45.06 21.72 11.47
C LYS A 248 -44.65 21.46 10.01
N VAL A 249 -43.75 22.28 9.44
CA VAL A 249 -43.19 22.08 8.09
C VAL A 249 -42.33 20.82 8.06
N GLN A 250 -41.46 20.64 9.06
CA GLN A 250 -40.60 19.45 9.16
C GLN A 250 -41.41 18.16 9.29
N LYS A 251 -42.49 18.17 10.08
CA LYS A 251 -43.37 17.01 10.25
C LYS A 251 -44.11 16.65 8.96
N LEU A 252 -44.70 17.64 8.28
CA LEU A 252 -45.38 17.44 7.00
C LEU A 252 -44.41 16.95 5.90
N GLU A 253 -43.19 17.50 5.88
CA GLU A 253 -42.14 17.07 4.96
C GLU A 253 -41.69 15.62 5.23
N ALA A 254 -41.51 15.25 6.50
CA ALA A 254 -41.14 13.88 6.88
C ALA A 254 -42.22 12.86 6.50
N GLU A 255 -43.49 13.15 6.81
CA GLU A 255 -44.62 12.27 6.44
C GLU A 255 -44.74 12.10 4.91
N LEU A 256 -44.60 13.19 4.14
CA LEU A 256 -44.65 13.13 2.68
C LEU A 256 -43.46 12.34 2.10
N LYS A 257 -42.25 12.57 2.63
CA LYS A 257 -41.05 11.83 2.23
C LYS A 257 -41.17 10.35 2.53
N GLU A 258 -41.68 9.97 3.69
CA GLU A 258 -41.85 8.57 4.09
C GLU A 258 -42.80 7.83 3.14
N VAL A 259 -43.97 8.39 2.86
CA VAL A 259 -44.97 7.77 1.97
C VAL A 259 -44.44 7.64 0.54
N ILE A 260 -43.78 8.68 0.02
CA ILE A 260 -43.20 8.67 -1.33
C ILE A 260 -42.01 7.70 -1.40
N ALA A 261 -41.13 7.70 -0.41
CA ALA A 261 -39.96 6.81 -0.37
C ALA A 261 -40.38 5.34 -0.27
N ALA A 262 -41.39 5.01 0.54
CA ALA A 262 -41.93 3.66 0.63
C ALA A 262 -42.50 3.18 -0.71
N ALA A 263 -43.24 4.04 -1.42
CA ALA A 263 -43.80 3.71 -2.72
C ALA A 263 -42.73 3.55 -3.80
N LEU A 264 -41.73 4.45 -3.86
CA LEU A 264 -40.61 4.33 -4.80
C LEU A 264 -39.75 3.10 -4.51
N SER A 265 -39.59 2.73 -3.24
CA SER A 265 -38.82 1.56 -2.81
C SER A 265 -39.48 0.23 -3.16
N ALA A 266 -40.80 0.21 -3.29
CA ALA A 266 -41.59 -0.95 -3.74
C ALA A 266 -41.80 -0.99 -5.26
N SER A 267 -41.33 0.03 -5.98
CA SER A 267 -41.49 0.13 -7.43
C SER A 267 -40.36 -0.59 -8.19
N PRO A 268 -40.62 -1.07 -9.42
CA PRO A 268 -39.58 -1.65 -10.30
C PRO A 268 -38.47 -0.65 -10.70
N LEU A 269 -38.64 0.65 -10.40
CA LEU A 269 -37.64 1.68 -10.68
C LEU A 269 -36.40 1.52 -9.80
N ARG A 270 -36.57 0.96 -8.59
CA ARG A 270 -35.46 0.68 -7.68
C ARG A 270 -34.50 -0.34 -8.30
N ASP A 271 -35.03 -1.46 -8.77
CA ASP A 271 -34.23 -2.52 -9.39
C ASP A 271 -33.51 -2.02 -10.66
N ARG A 272 -34.17 -1.15 -11.45
CA ARG A 272 -33.55 -0.53 -12.63
C ARG A 272 -32.45 0.47 -12.27
N LEU A 273 -32.61 1.24 -11.20
CA LEU A 273 -31.58 2.16 -10.71
C LEU A 273 -30.36 1.39 -10.17
N ASP A 274 -30.59 0.30 -9.44
CA ASP A 274 -29.53 -0.57 -8.92
C ASP A 274 -28.76 -1.27 -10.05
N ASN A 275 -29.46 -1.75 -11.09
CA ASN A 275 -28.82 -2.31 -12.29
C ASN A 275 -28.00 -1.27 -13.05
N LEU A 276 -28.49 -0.04 -13.19
CA LEU A 276 -27.77 1.04 -13.87
C LEU A 276 -26.52 1.46 -13.08
N ARG A 277 -26.58 1.42 -11.74
CA ARG A 277 -25.43 1.63 -10.86
C ARG A 277 -24.37 0.53 -11.05
N LEU A 278 -24.78 -0.73 -11.13
CA LEU A 278 -23.87 -1.86 -11.40
C LEU A 278 -23.23 -1.75 -12.79
N GLN A 279 -23.98 -1.33 -13.82
CA GLN A 279 -23.44 -1.08 -15.15
C GLN A 279 -22.43 0.07 -15.18
N HIS A 280 -22.69 1.16 -14.43
CA HIS A 280 -21.73 2.25 -14.27
C HIS A 280 -20.45 1.77 -13.56
N GLU A 281 -20.57 1.00 -12.48
CA GLU A 281 -19.42 0.44 -11.76
C GLU A 281 -18.62 -0.58 -12.60
N SER A 282 -19.28 -1.33 -13.50
CA SER A 282 -18.63 -2.23 -14.46
C SER A 282 -17.89 -1.48 -15.57
N SER A 283 -18.51 -0.43 -16.13
CA SER A 283 -17.89 0.41 -17.17
C SER A 283 -16.65 1.14 -16.65
N VAL A 284 -16.66 1.56 -15.38
CA VAL A 284 -15.48 2.14 -14.71
C VAL A 284 -14.35 1.11 -14.55
N LYS A 285 -14.66 -0.17 -14.31
CA LYS A 285 -13.64 -1.24 -14.20
C LYS A 285 -12.99 -1.61 -15.53
N GLU A 286 -13.75 -1.69 -16.61
CA GLU A 286 -13.21 -1.98 -17.96
C GLU A 286 -12.21 -0.90 -18.43
N VAL A 287 -12.44 0.37 -18.07
CA VAL A 287 -11.50 1.47 -18.38
C VAL A 287 -10.21 1.36 -17.57
N VAL A 288 -10.25 0.78 -16.37
CA VAL A 288 -9.07 0.58 -15.52
C VAL A 288 -8.26 -0.65 -15.97
N GLU A 289 -8.90 -1.73 -16.41
CA GLU A 289 -8.19 -2.92 -16.91
C GLU A 289 -7.63 -2.74 -18.33
N GLY A 290 -8.27 -1.94 -19.19
CA GLY A 290 -7.78 -1.62 -20.53
C GLY A 290 -6.43 -0.88 -20.55
N ASN A 291 -6.06 -0.20 -19.46
CA ASN A 291 -4.79 0.52 -19.33
C ASN A 291 -3.68 -0.27 -18.61
N ILE A 292 -3.94 -1.51 -18.15
CA ILE A 292 -2.95 -2.34 -17.44
C ILE A 292 -2.37 -3.44 -18.36
N GLY A 293 -2.94 -3.66 -19.54
CA GLY A 293 -2.67 -4.81 -20.41
C GLY A 293 -1.56 -4.67 -21.47
N ALA A 294 -0.72 -3.64 -21.45
CA ALA A 294 0.29 -3.43 -22.51
C ALA A 294 1.68 -3.06 -21.99
N ASP A 295 2.26 -3.81 -21.06
CA ASP A 295 3.73 -3.93 -20.98
C ASP A 295 4.17 -5.23 -20.28
N ASN A 296 3.96 -6.37 -20.94
CA ASN A 296 4.66 -7.60 -20.61
C ASN A 296 6.04 -7.57 -21.27
N GLY A 297 7.01 -6.92 -20.60
CA GLY A 297 8.42 -6.95 -20.95
C GLY A 297 9.09 -8.27 -20.60
N ARG A 298 8.98 -9.23 -21.52
CA ARG A 298 9.77 -10.47 -21.59
C ARG A 298 11.01 -10.18 -22.43
N VAL A 299 12.17 -9.91 -21.81
CA VAL A 299 13.53 -10.34 -22.20
C VAL A 299 14.44 -10.27 -20.98
#